data_AF-A0AAV5UQI4-F1
#
_entry.id   AF-A0AAV5UQI4-F1
#
_cell.length_a   1.000
_cell.length_b   1.000
_cell.length_c   1.000
_cell.angle_alpha   90.00
_cell.angle_beta   90.00
_cell.angle_gamma   90.00
#
_symmetry.space_group_name_H-M   'P 1'
#
loop_
_entity.id
_entity.type
_entity.pdbx_description
1 polymer ?
#
loop_
_entity_poly.entity_id
_entity_poly.type
_entity_poly.pdbx_seq_one_letter_code
_entity_poly.pdbx_strand_id
1 'polypeptide(L)'
;ICAGHRGIRPIGDEVRFSYGTAGCRDHAGRLPFVVFRMGDLAALRARAVEKAIEVMLTASHNPEEDNGVKIVDQGRIAGWRIGVTTVSQNYALVNATDD
;
A
#
# COMPACT_ATOMS: atom_id res chain seq x y z
N ILE A 1 -17.01 0.52 -3.59
CA ILE A 1 -16.47 -0.24 -4.74
C ILE A 1 -16.16 -1.72 -4.37
N CYS A 2 -16.63 -2.23 -3.21
CA CYS A 2 -16.18 -3.52 -2.68
C CYS A 2 -17.22 -4.66 -2.67
N ALA A 3 -18.45 -4.44 -3.15
CA ALA A 3 -19.56 -5.38 -2.96
C ALA A 3 -19.49 -6.71 -3.76
N GLY A 4 -18.48 -6.90 -4.63
CA GLY A 4 -18.43 -8.05 -5.56
C GLY A 4 -17.17 -8.93 -5.49
N HIS A 5 -16.09 -8.49 -4.85
CA HIS A 5 -14.84 -9.28 -4.79
C HIS A 5 -14.86 -10.19 -3.56
N ARG A 6 -15.15 -11.48 -3.77
CA ARG A 6 -15.12 -12.55 -2.74
C ARG A 6 -13.69 -12.72 -2.20
N GLY A 7 -13.26 -11.85 -1.29
CA GLY A 7 -11.94 -11.91 -0.65
C GLY A 7 -11.34 -10.56 -0.24
N ILE A 8 -11.87 -9.44 -0.74
CA ILE A 8 -11.41 -8.09 -0.37
C ILE A 8 -12.44 -7.53 0.62
N ARG A 9 -12.18 -7.71 1.92
CA ARG A 9 -13.03 -7.17 2.98
C ARG A 9 -12.44 -5.88 3.55
N PRO A 10 -13.28 -4.87 3.86
CA PRO A 10 -12.84 -3.72 4.63
C PRO A 10 -12.15 -4.17 5.91
N ILE A 11 -11.14 -3.40 6.28
CA ILE A 11 -10.43 -3.57 7.55
C ILE A 11 -11.30 -2.91 8.63
N GLY A 12 -11.61 -3.64 9.71
CA GLY A 12 -12.33 -3.08 10.86
C GLY A 12 -11.52 -1.99 11.57
N ASP A 13 -12.21 -1.02 12.16
CA ASP A 13 -11.60 0.18 12.76
C ASP A 13 -10.59 -0.12 13.89
N GLU A 14 -10.73 -1.29 14.51
CA GLU A 14 -9.84 -1.81 15.55
C GLU A 14 -8.49 -2.32 15.02
N VAL A 15 -8.39 -2.61 13.72
CA VAL A 15 -7.21 -3.22 13.11
C VAL A 15 -6.28 -2.13 12.59
N ARG A 16 -5.08 -2.05 13.19
CA ARG A 16 -4.03 -1.11 12.76
C ARG A 16 -2.87 -1.85 12.08
N PHE A 17 -2.41 -1.29 10.96
CA PHE A 17 -1.23 -1.73 10.23
C PHE A 17 -0.06 -0.79 10.50
N SER A 18 1.13 -1.37 10.57
CA SER A 18 2.37 -0.60 10.57
C SER A 18 2.83 -0.40 9.13
N TYR A 19 3.24 0.82 8.79
CA TYR A 19 3.92 1.11 7.54
C TYR A 19 5.29 1.70 7.87
N GLY A 20 6.35 1.10 7.34
CA GLY A 20 7.73 1.52 7.59
C GLY A 20 8.54 1.66 6.31
N THR A 21 9.86 1.72 6.44
CA THR A 21 10.80 1.78 5.29
C THR A 21 10.70 0.54 4.39
N ALA A 22 10.30 -0.59 4.96
CA ALA A 22 10.06 -1.86 4.26
C ALA A 22 8.64 -1.99 3.67
N GLY A 23 7.79 -0.97 3.79
CA GLY A 23 6.38 -1.05 3.42
C GLY A 23 5.49 -1.54 4.57
N CYS A 24 4.32 -2.06 4.24
CA CYS A 24 3.44 -2.75 5.17
C CYS A 24 3.78 -4.24 5.16
N ARG A 25 3.97 -4.86 6.34
CA ARG A 25 4.14 -6.31 6.50
C ARG A 25 3.17 -6.79 7.57
N ASP A 26 2.50 -7.89 7.28
CA ASP A 26 1.53 -8.54 8.17
C ASP A 26 1.26 -9.96 7.68
N HIS A 27 0.47 -10.71 8.44
CA HIS A 27 -0.03 -12.01 8.02
C HIS A 27 -0.77 -11.89 6.67
N ALA A 28 -0.46 -12.77 5.72
CA ALA A 28 -0.91 -12.67 4.33
C ALA A 28 -2.44 -12.55 4.20
N GLY A 29 -3.20 -13.21 5.07
CA GLY A 29 -4.66 -13.13 5.12
C GLY A 29 -5.25 -11.74 5.43
N ARG A 30 -4.46 -10.82 6.00
CA ARG A 30 -4.89 -9.44 6.34
C ARG A 30 -4.53 -8.41 5.27
N LEU A 31 -3.65 -8.78 4.34
CA LEU A 31 -3.12 -7.88 3.32
C LEU A 31 -3.97 -7.68 2.05
N PRO A 32 -4.97 -8.52 1.65
CA PRO A 32 -5.66 -8.34 0.37
C PRO A 32 -6.27 -6.94 0.18
N PHE A 33 -6.87 -6.40 1.24
CA PHE A 33 -7.46 -5.06 1.20
C PHE A 33 -6.42 -3.94 1.24
N VAL A 34 -5.33 -4.13 1.99
CA VAL A 34 -4.19 -3.19 1.98
C VAL A 34 -3.58 -3.13 0.57
N VAL A 35 -3.33 -4.27 -0.05
CA VAL A 35 -2.77 -4.39 -1.40
C VAL A 35 -3.70 -3.73 -2.44
N PHE A 36 -5.01 -3.92 -2.30
CA PHE A 36 -6.00 -3.27 -3.15
C PHE A 36 -5.85 -1.73 -3.12
N ARG A 37 -5.86 -1.13 -1.92
CA ARG A 37 -5.68 0.33 -1.78
C ARG A 37 -4.32 0.83 -2.27
N MET A 38 -3.26 0.05 -2.04
CA MET A 38 -1.92 0.40 -2.51
C MET A 38 -1.84 0.34 -4.05
N GLY A 39 -2.56 -0.57 -4.69
CA GLY A 39 -2.70 -0.64 -6.15
C GLY A 39 -3.40 0.60 -6.72
N ASP A 40 -4.51 1.01 -6.12
CA ASP A 40 -5.23 2.24 -6.50
C ASP A 40 -4.31 3.48 -6.36
N LEU A 41 -3.60 3.59 -5.24
CA LEU A 41 -2.65 4.67 -5.03
C LEU A 41 -1.54 4.68 -6.09
N ALA A 42 -0.97 3.51 -6.40
CA ALA A 42 0.07 3.39 -7.41
C ALA A 42 -0.44 3.79 -8.81
N ALA A 43 -1.67 3.40 -9.16
CA ALA A 43 -2.29 3.77 -10.43
C ALA A 43 -2.58 5.29 -10.51
N LEU A 44 -3.14 5.88 -9.46
CA LEU A 44 -3.38 7.32 -9.39
C LEU A 44 -2.07 8.11 -9.46
N ARG A 45 -1.03 7.64 -8.77
CA ARG A 45 0.30 8.22 -8.81
C ARG A 45 0.90 8.12 -10.21
N ALA A 46 0.85 6.95 -10.85
CA ALA A 46 1.37 6.73 -12.19
C ALA A 46 0.74 7.67 -13.20
N ARG A 47 -0.57 7.89 -13.11
CA ARG A 47 -1.30 8.87 -13.93
C ARG A 47 -0.88 10.31 -13.62
N ALA A 48 -0.72 10.67 -12.36
CA ALA A 48 -0.36 12.03 -11.95
C ALA A 48 1.06 12.42 -12.36
N VAL A 49 1.99 11.46 -12.43
CA VAL A 49 3.39 11.71 -12.81
C VAL A 49 3.75 11.24 -14.22
N GLU A 50 2.80 10.67 -14.95
CA GLU A 50 2.98 10.08 -16.30
C GLU A 50 4.17 9.10 -16.38
N LYS A 51 4.37 8.30 -15.33
CA LYS A 51 5.47 7.33 -15.21
C LYS A 51 4.99 6.02 -14.62
N ALA A 52 5.71 4.95 -14.91
CA ALA A 52 5.51 3.67 -14.23
C ALA A 52 5.79 3.82 -12.73
N ILE A 53 4.88 3.30 -11.90
CA ILE A 53 5.04 3.17 -10.46
C ILE A 53 5.02 1.68 -10.15
N GLU A 54 6.01 1.22 -9.38
CA GLU A 54 6.16 -0.18 -9.07
C GLU A 54 5.52 -0.50 -7.71
N VAL A 55 4.92 -1.68 -7.61
CA VAL A 55 4.43 -2.25 -6.35
C VAL A 55 5.14 -3.57 -6.14
N MET A 56 5.85 -3.68 -5.03
CA MET A 56 6.57 -4.89 -4.65
C MET A 56 5.75 -5.65 -3.61
N LEU A 57 5.48 -6.93 -3.89
CA LEU A 57 4.88 -7.88 -2.95
C LEU A 57 5.95 -8.85 -2.45
N THR A 58 6.36 -8.73 -1.20
CA THR A 58 7.36 -9.64 -0.61
C THR A 58 7.41 -9.52 0.92
N ALA A 59 7.56 -10.66 1.57
CA ALA A 59 7.90 -10.77 3.00
C ALA A 59 9.42 -10.81 3.25
N SER A 60 10.25 -10.83 2.22
CA SER A 60 11.72 -10.96 2.31
C SER A 60 12.15 -12.19 3.13
N HIS A 61 12.49 -12.01 4.41
CA HIS A 61 12.96 -13.06 5.33
C HIS A 61 11.95 -13.37 6.44
N ASN A 62 10.74 -12.83 6.34
CA ASN A 62 9.64 -13.15 7.24
C ASN A 62 9.17 -14.61 7.06
N PRO A 63 8.46 -15.18 8.04
CA PRO A 63 7.79 -16.48 7.92
C PRO A 63 6.88 -16.58 6.68
N GLU A 64 6.55 -17.81 6.27
CA GLU A 64 5.78 -18.08 5.04
C GLU A 64 4.34 -17.57 5.10
N GLU A 65 3.79 -17.50 6.31
CA GLU A 65 2.45 -16.98 6.60
C GLU A 65 2.35 -15.46 6.46
N ASP A 66 3.48 -14.76 6.42
CA ASP A 66 3.56 -13.31 6.27
C ASP A 66 3.71 -12.91 4.81
N ASN A 67 3.26 -11.70 4.49
CA ASN A 67 3.65 -11.03 3.25
C ASN A 67 3.89 -9.54 3.50
N GLY A 68 4.17 -8.80 2.44
CA GLY A 68 4.28 -7.36 2.52
C GLY A 68 4.02 -6.66 1.20
N VAL A 69 3.71 -5.39 1.28
CA VAL A 69 3.49 -4.52 0.12
C VAL A 69 4.24 -3.20 0.30
N LYS A 70 4.94 -2.78 -0.76
CA LYS A 70 5.67 -1.52 -0.81
C LYS A 70 5.55 -0.87 -2.19
N ILE A 71 5.21 0.41 -2.22
CA ILE A 71 5.33 1.23 -3.45
C ILE A 71 6.78 1.63 -3.65
N VAL A 72 7.26 1.47 -4.88
CA VAL A 72 8.58 1.85 -5.35
C VAL A 72 8.38 2.89 -6.47
N ASP A 73 8.75 4.14 -6.18
CA ASP A 73 8.75 5.24 -7.15
C ASP A 73 10.20 5.52 -7.54
N GLN A 74 10.59 5.12 -8.76
CA GLN A 74 11.96 5.30 -9.28
C GLN A 74 12.24 6.75 -9.72
N GLY A 75 11.27 7.68 -9.57
CA GLY A 75 11.39 9.06 -10.05
C GLY A 75 11.89 10.07 -9.02
N ARG A 76 13.11 10.60 -9.20
CA ARG A 76 13.38 12.01 -8.86
C ARG A 76 12.70 12.88 -9.92
N ILE A 77 11.77 13.76 -9.52
CA ILE A 77 11.19 14.77 -10.42
C ILE A 77 11.56 16.16 -9.88
N ALA A 78 12.26 16.95 -10.70
CA ALA A 78 12.53 18.35 -10.41
C ALA A 78 11.20 19.13 -10.37
N GLY A 79 10.89 19.72 -9.22
CA GLY A 79 9.63 20.46 -8.98
C GLY A 79 8.58 19.70 -8.16
N TRP A 80 8.67 18.36 -8.09
CA TRP A 80 7.92 17.54 -7.14
C TRP A 80 8.89 16.96 -6.13
N ARG A 81 9.01 17.57 -4.94
CA ARG A 81 9.77 16.95 -3.84
C ARG A 81 9.27 15.53 -3.66
N ILE A 82 10.18 14.56 -3.57
CA ILE A 82 9.91 13.20 -3.06
C ILE A 82 9.29 13.33 -1.66
N GLY A 83 7.99 13.57 -1.61
CA GLY A 83 7.29 14.12 -0.46
C GLY A 83 5.77 13.95 -0.56
N VAL A 84 5.31 12.99 -1.39
CA VAL A 84 3.91 12.52 -1.38
C VAL A 84 3.86 10.98 -1.29
N THR A 85 4.79 10.40 -0.55
CA THR A 85 4.64 9.11 0.15
C THR A 85 5.66 9.10 1.29
N THR A 86 5.56 10.04 2.22
CA THR A 86 6.22 9.83 3.51
C THR A 86 5.63 8.56 4.13
N VAL A 87 6.43 7.84 4.92
CA VAL A 87 5.97 6.71 5.73
C VAL A 87 4.63 7.02 6.41
N SER A 88 4.42 8.27 6.85
CA SER A 88 3.17 8.77 7.44
C SER A 88 1.94 8.79 6.51
N GLN A 89 2.09 9.13 5.23
CA GLN A 89 0.95 9.14 4.28
C GLN A 89 0.53 7.73 3.90
N ASN A 90 1.51 6.86 3.65
CA ASN A 90 1.23 5.46 3.41
C ASN A 90 0.65 4.80 4.68
N TYR A 91 1.13 5.16 5.86
CA TYR A 91 0.54 4.75 7.14
C TYR A 91 -0.94 5.17 7.24
N ALA A 92 -1.28 6.41 6.87
CA ALA A 92 -2.66 6.87 6.87
C ALA A 92 -3.53 6.08 5.88
N LEU A 93 -3.01 5.76 4.69
CA LEU A 93 -3.75 5.00 3.67
C LEU A 93 -4.00 3.54 4.05
N VAL A 94 -3.00 2.86 4.61
CA VAL A 94 -3.19 1.47 5.08
C VAL A 94 -4.14 1.38 6.27
N ASN A 95 -4.35 2.49 6.98
CA ASN A 95 -5.24 2.58 8.15
C ASN A 95 -6.49 3.45 7.92
N ALA A 96 -6.79 3.85 6.67
CA ALA A 96 -7.97 4.65 6.39
C ALA A 96 -9.25 3.82 6.64
N THR A 97 -10.31 4.45 7.12
CA THR A 97 -11.62 3.80 7.23
C THR A 97 -12.36 3.92 5.90
N ASP A 98 -13.33 3.04 5.64
CA ASP A 98 -14.08 2.94 4.36
C ASP A 98 -15.44 3.68 4.43
N ASP A 99 -15.59 4.59 5.40
CA ASP A 99 -16.82 5.35 5.74
C ASP A 99 -17.39 6.18 4.58
#